data_AF-A0A7Z9IYW9-F1
#
_entry.id   AF-A0A7Z9IYW9-F1
#
_cell.length_a   1.000
_cell.length_b   1.000
_cell.length_c   1.000
_cell.angle_alpha   90.00
_cell.angle_beta   90.00
_cell.angle_gamma   90.00
#
_symmetry.space_group_name_H-M   'P 1'
#
loop_
_entity.id
_entity.type
_entity.pdbx_description
1 polymer ?
#
loop_
_entity_poly.entity_id
_entity_poly.type
_entity_poly.pdbx_seq_one_letter_code
_entity_poly.pdbx_strand_id
1 'polypeptide(L)'
;MNPNTFLFKPAEDLVNEGKLAEAVDVYRSVIVDAPGHPFAHHNFAILLRKLNQIEEAIEQSQKAYELSPDNPTILLSLGLS
;
A
#
# COMPACT_ATOMS: atom_id res chain seq x y z
N MET A 1 6.30 -1.48 -19.14
CA MET A 1 5.35 -2.12 -18.19
C MET A 1 6.11 -2.31 -16.90
N ASN A 2 5.62 -1.76 -15.79
CA ASN A 2 6.22 -2.03 -14.48
C ASN A 2 5.75 -3.44 -14.10
N PRO A 3 6.64 -4.44 -13.96
CA PRO A 3 6.24 -5.84 -13.71
C PRO A 3 5.40 -5.99 -12.43
N ASN A 4 5.43 -5.00 -11.55
CA ASN A 4 4.75 -5.00 -10.27
C ASN A 4 3.28 -4.57 -10.33
N THR A 5 2.82 -3.92 -11.41
CA THR A 5 1.42 -3.46 -11.55
C THR A 5 0.41 -4.60 -11.50
N PHE A 6 0.82 -5.82 -11.84
CA PHE A 6 -0.05 -6.99 -11.79
C PHE A 6 -0.31 -7.51 -10.38
N LEU A 7 0.56 -7.21 -9.41
CA LEU A 7 0.47 -7.75 -8.05
C LEU A 7 -0.68 -7.14 -7.24
N PHE A 8 -0.95 -5.85 -7.44
CA PHE A 8 -1.97 -5.11 -6.68
C PHE A 8 -3.20 -4.71 -7.50
N LYS A 9 -3.22 -4.94 -8.82
CA LYS A 9 -4.39 -4.68 -9.67
C LYS A 9 -5.70 -5.27 -9.12
N PRO A 10 -5.72 -6.52 -8.62
CA PRO A 10 -6.93 -7.05 -7.98
C PRO A 10 -7.34 -6.26 -6.74
N ALA A 11 -6.38 -5.80 -5.92
CA ALA A 11 -6.68 -5.01 -4.73
C ALA A 11 -7.22 -3.62 -5.09
N GLU A 12 -6.68 -2.96 -6.11
CA GLU A 12 -7.19 -1.67 -6.59
C GLU A 12 -8.62 -1.79 -7.15
N ASP A 13 -8.90 -2.83 -7.93
CA ASP A 13 -10.23 -3.11 -8.45
C ASP A 13 -11.24 -3.36 -7.30
N LEU A 14 -10.86 -4.14 -6.28
CA LEU A 14 -11.67 -4.37 -5.09
C LEU A 14 -11.92 -3.08 -4.29
N VAL A 15 -10.93 -2.18 -4.20
CA VAL A 15 -11.12 -0.85 -3.58
C VAL A 15 -12.13 -0.02 -4.36
N ASN A 16 -12.07 -0.05 -5.70
CA ASN A 16 -13.01 0.66 -6.55
C ASN A 16 -14.44 0.08 -6.46
N GLU A 17 -14.57 -1.22 -6.25
CA GLU A 17 -15.84 -1.91 -5.99
C GLU A 17 -16.37 -1.73 -4.55
N GLY A 18 -15.59 -1.09 -3.66
CA GLY A 18 -15.95 -0.93 -2.24
C GLY A 18 -15.76 -2.20 -1.40
N LYS A 19 -15.17 -3.25 -1.96
CA LYS A 19 -14.83 -4.50 -1.27
C LYS A 19 -13.53 -4.36 -0.50
N LEU A 20 -13.54 -3.44 0.47
CA LEU A 20 -12.33 -3.02 1.17
C LEU A 20 -11.69 -4.16 1.98
N ALA A 21 -12.49 -5.06 2.57
CA ALA A 21 -11.96 -6.20 3.34
C ALA A 21 -11.17 -7.19 2.45
N GLU A 22 -11.71 -7.54 1.28
CA GLU A 22 -11.03 -8.40 0.32
C GLU A 22 -9.74 -7.73 -0.20
N ALA A 23 -9.77 -6.41 -0.41
CA ALA A 23 -8.58 -5.67 -0.80
C ALA A 23 -7.47 -5.72 0.26
N VAL A 24 -7.82 -5.68 1.55
CA VAL A 24 -6.85 -5.85 2.66
C VAL A 24 -6.18 -7.22 2.56
N ASP A 25 -6.95 -8.29 2.35
CA ASP A 25 -6.40 -9.65 2.25
C ASP A 25 -5.43 -9.78 1.08
N VAL A 26 -5.75 -9.19 -0.08
CA VAL A 26 -4.84 -9.15 -1.23
C VAL A 26 -3.56 -8.39 -0.90
N TYR A 27 -3.65 -7.19 -0.30
CA TYR A 27 -2.46 -6.43 0.08
C TYR A 27 -1.59 -7.18 1.09
N ARG A 28 -2.19 -7.85 2.08
CA ARG A 28 -1.45 -8.70 3.03
C ARG A 28 -0.72 -9.83 2.32
N SER A 29 -1.38 -10.53 1.39
CA SER A 29 -0.74 -11.58 0.59
C SER A 29 0.44 -11.04 -0.22
N VAL A 30 0.27 -9.91 -0.89
CA VAL A 30 1.34 -9.27 -1.69
C VAL A 30 2.52 -8.88 -0.81
N ILE A 31 2.27 -8.36 0.40
CA ILE A 31 3.32 -7.99 1.35
C ILE A 31 4.04 -9.23 1.90
N VAL A 32 3.34 -10.34 2.10
CA VAL A 32 3.97 -11.61 2.50
C VAL A 32 4.89 -12.14 1.39
N ASP A 33 4.45 -12.07 0.14
CA ASP A 33 5.24 -12.55 -1.01
C ASP A 33 6.39 -11.60 -1.38
N ALA A 34 6.19 -10.29 -1.18
CA ALA A 34 7.13 -9.24 -1.53
C ALA A 34 7.25 -8.18 -0.41
N PRO A 35 7.86 -8.54 0.74
CA PRO A 35 7.96 -7.64 1.91
C PRO A 35 8.89 -6.45 1.66
N GLY A 36 9.67 -6.47 0.58
CA GLY A 36 10.52 -5.36 0.15
C GLY A 36 9.86 -4.44 -0.88
N HIS A 37 8.55 -4.54 -1.11
CA HIS A 37 7.87 -3.80 -2.17
C HIS A 37 7.26 -2.47 -1.65
N PRO A 38 7.94 -1.33 -1.86
CA PRO A 38 7.53 -0.05 -1.24
C PRO A 38 6.12 0.40 -1.65
N PHE A 39 5.73 0.19 -2.91
CA PHE A 39 4.40 0.59 -3.38
C PHE A 39 3.27 -0.28 -2.81
N ALA A 40 3.55 -1.53 -2.42
CA ALA A 40 2.52 -2.39 -1.81
C ALA A 40 2.20 -1.89 -0.41
N HIS A 41 3.23 -1.58 0.37
CA HIS A 41 3.10 -0.93 1.67
C HIS A 41 2.40 0.43 1.56
N HIS A 42 2.77 1.25 0.57
CA HIS A 42 2.15 2.55 0.34
C HIS A 42 0.66 2.46 -0.01
N ASN A 43 0.28 1.62 -0.99
CA ASN A 43 -1.11 1.48 -1.39
C ASN A 43 -1.96 0.83 -0.29
N PHE A 44 -1.39 -0.11 0.47
CA PHE A 44 -2.04 -0.70 1.63
C PHE A 44 -2.30 0.34 2.73
N ALA A 45 -1.34 1.23 2.99
CA ALA A 45 -1.52 2.33 3.93
C ALA A 45 -2.68 3.25 3.52
N ILE A 46 -2.83 3.57 2.22
CA ILE A 46 -3.97 4.35 1.73
C ILE A 46 -5.30 3.64 2.01
N LEU A 47 -5.37 2.32 1.77
CA LEU A 47 -6.55 1.53 2.05
C LEU A 47 -6.89 1.53 3.55
N LEU A 48 -5.90 1.29 4.41
CA LEU A 48 -6.07 1.28 5.87
C LEU A 48 -6.57 2.63 6.39
N ARG A 49 -6.11 3.76 5.82
CA ARG A 49 -6.65 5.09 6.13
C ARG A 49 -8.13 5.22 5.76
N LYS A 50 -8.55 4.68 4.60
CA LYS A 50 -9.97 4.65 4.21
C LYS A 50 -10.83 3.80 5.16
N LEU A 51 -10.22 2.78 5.76
CA LEU A 51 -10.83 1.90 6.77
C LEU A 51 -10.74 2.45 8.19
N ASN A 52 -10.18 3.66 8.38
CA ASN A 52 -9.96 4.27 9.69
C ASN A 52 -9.03 3.43 10.62
N GLN A 53 -8.20 2.55 10.05
CA GLN A 53 -7.15 1.79 10.73
C GLN A 53 -5.85 2.60 10.68
N ILE A 54 -5.81 3.68 11.45
CA ILE A 54 -4.77 4.72 11.32
C ILE A 54 -3.41 4.21 11.80
N GLU A 55 -3.37 3.42 12.87
CA GLU A 55 -2.13 2.89 13.45
C GLU A 55 -1.41 1.97 12.45
N GLU A 56 -2.13 0.99 11.88
CA GLU A 56 -1.57 0.10 10.84
C GLU A 56 -1.17 0.90 9.60
N ALA A 57 -1.96 1.91 9.20
CA ALA A 57 -1.61 2.74 8.05
C ALA A 57 -0.27 3.48 8.22
N ILE A 58 0.01 3.97 9.43
CA ILE A 58 1.28 4.64 9.74
C ILE A 58 2.44 3.63 9.63
N GLU A 59 2.29 2.44 10.20
CA GLU A 59 3.32 1.39 10.11
C GLU A 59 3.65 1.05 8.65
N GLN A 60 2.63 0.84 7.82
CA GLN A 60 2.82 0.54 6.40
C GLN A 60 3.42 1.73 5.64
N SER A 61 3.03 2.98 5.97
CA SER A 61 3.62 4.17 5.34
C SER A 61 5.10 4.34 5.70
N GLN A 62 5.47 4.07 6.95
CA GLN A 62 6.86 4.07 7.40
C GLN A 62 7.67 3.00 6.66
N LYS A 63 7.12 1.79 6.53
CA LYS A 63 7.77 0.72 5.78
C LYS A 63 8.02 1.07 4.32
N ALA A 64 7.03 1.69 3.66
CA ALA A 64 7.17 2.16 2.30
C ALA A 64 8.33 3.17 2.17
N TYR A 65 8.46 4.08 3.14
CA TYR A 65 9.54 5.07 3.19
C TYR A 65 10.91 4.45 3.48
N GLU A 66 11.01 3.55 4.45
CA GLU A 66 12.26 2.81 4.72
C GLU A 66 12.78 2.09 3.48
N LEU A 67 11.87 1.50 2.69
CA LEU A 67 12.20 0.74 1.49
C LEU A 67 12.58 1.63 0.30
N SER A 68 12.11 2.87 0.26
CA SER A 68 12.39 3.78 -0.85
C SER A 68 12.27 5.26 -0.42
N PRO A 69 13.24 5.75 0.38
CA PRO A 69 13.15 7.06 1.02
C PRO A 69 13.22 8.23 0.03
N ASP A 70 13.83 8.02 -1.14
CA ASP A 70 14.00 9.04 -2.17
C ASP A 70 12.84 9.07 -3.19
N ASN A 71 11.78 8.28 -2.96
CA ASN A 71 10.66 8.20 -3.90
C ASN A 71 9.63 9.32 -3.64
N PRO A 72 9.40 10.24 -4.60
CA PRO A 72 8.50 11.35 -4.41
C PRO A 72 7.05 10.95 -4.11
N THR A 73 6.58 9.83 -4.65
CA THR A 73 5.23 9.32 -4.40
C THR A 73 5.06 8.89 -2.94
N ILE A 74 6.09 8.26 -2.37
CA ILE A 74 6.05 7.80 -0.98
C ILE A 74 6.23 8.96 -0.01
N LEU A 75 7.13 9.90 -0.33
CA LEU A 75 7.33 11.14 0.43
C LEU A 75 6.05 11.97 0.52
N LEU A 76 5.34 12.15 -0.61
CA LEU A 76 4.05 12.84 -0.66
C LEU A 76 3.03 12.19 0.29
N SER A 77 3.09 10.87 0.42
CA SER A 77 2.12 10.08 1.17
C SER A 77 2.33 10.12 2.67
N LEU A 78 3.55 10.45 3.10
CA LEU A 78 3.87 10.78 4.49
C LEU A 78 3.59 12.25 4.83
N GLY A 79 3.19 13.08 3.85
CA GLY A 79 3.00 14.53 4.05
C GLY A 79 4.32 15.28 4.26
N LEU A 80 5.44 14.69 3.86
CA LEU A 80 6.76 15.31 3.90
C LEU A 80 7.01 15.96 2.53
N SER A 81 6.60 17.23 2.38
CA SER A 81 6.93 18.10 1.24
C SER A 81 7.92 19.16 1.64
#